data_AF-A0A0P0VBX1-F1
#
_entry.id   AF-A0A0P0VBX1-F1
#
_cell.length_a   1.000
_cell.length_b   1.000
_cell.length_c   1.000
_cell.angle_alpha   90.00
_cell.angle_beta   90.00
_cell.angle_gamma   90.00
#
_symmetry.space_group_name_H-M   'P 1'
#
loop_
_entity.id
_entity.type
_entity.pdbx_description
1 polymer ?
#
loop_
_entity_poly.entity_id
_entity_poly.type
_entity_poly.pdbx_seq_one_letter_code
_entity_poly.pdbx_strand_id
1 'polypeptide(L)'
;MADRAPPPPPPPAGIDSRSGFCAATRIFHSTRAPGDLPPESLPMTAAAYAFSLLSSSTLPGRPALVDAATGIAISYPSFLAAVRSLAGGLWCSLGLRPGDVALVVAPSRLEVPVLDFALMSIGAVVSPANPVSTPEEYAHQVALSRPVVAFAAPEVAAKLPEHVRCVVIGSDEYGRLAASDGRRAAAPAAVAVKQSDTAAVLYSSGTTGRVKAVAITHRNLIALMSLHADNREKVAREAAEAGEEPPPPAVTLLPIPLFHVFGFMMVLRSVSMGETSVLMERFDFIAALRAIERYRVTLLPAAPPVLVAMVKYEEARRRDLSSLLVIGIGGAPLGREVAEQFASVFPNVELVQGYGLTESSGAVAATVGPEESKAYGSVGKLGSHLQAKIVDPSTGEALGPGQRGELWVRGPIVMKGYVGDDEATAATVDSEGWLKTGNCLP
;
A
#
# COMPACT_ATOMS: atom_id res chain seq x y z
N MET A 1 -22.36 -22.24 26.12
CA MET A 1 -21.19 -23.00 25.63
C MET A 1 -20.73 -22.29 24.36
N ALA A 2 -19.66 -21.50 24.46
CA ALA A 2 -19.14 -20.76 23.32
C ALA A 2 -18.48 -21.75 22.35
N ASP A 3 -18.94 -21.75 21.10
CA ASP A 3 -18.33 -22.51 20.01
C ASP A 3 -16.93 -21.95 19.79
N ARG A 4 -15.91 -22.70 20.24
CA ARG A 4 -14.52 -22.39 19.94
C ARG A 4 -14.34 -22.60 18.45
N ALA A 5 -13.93 -21.54 17.74
CA ALA A 5 -13.46 -21.68 16.36
C ALA A 5 -12.38 -22.77 16.31
N PRO A 6 -12.39 -23.64 15.30
CA PRO A 6 -11.41 -24.71 15.20
C PRO A 6 -9.99 -24.12 15.13
N PRO A 7 -9.00 -24.75 15.79
CA PRO A 7 -7.61 -24.31 15.69
C PRO A 7 -7.18 -24.29 14.22
N PRO A 8 -6.27 -23.37 13.82
CA PRO A 8 -5.75 -23.37 12.47
C PRO A 8 -5.17 -24.75 12.12
N PRO A 9 -5.34 -25.22 10.87
CA PRO A 9 -4.83 -26.52 10.48
C PRO A 9 -3.34 -26.62 10.79
N PRO A 10 -2.87 -27.78 11.30
CA PRO A 10 -1.45 -27.98 11.54
C PRO A 10 -0.68 -27.71 10.25
N PRO A 11 0.52 -27.11 10.33
CA PRO A 11 1.31 -26.87 9.14
C PRO A 11 1.59 -28.20 8.43
N PRO A 12 1.72 -28.21 7.09
CA PRO A 12 2.09 -29.41 6.34
C PRO A 12 3.29 -30.13 6.97
N ALA A 13 3.28 -31.47 6.93
CA ALA A 13 4.31 -32.29 7.57
C ALA A 13 5.74 -31.81 7.21
N GLY A 14 6.56 -31.53 8.22
CA GLY A 14 7.94 -31.08 8.05
C GLY A 14 8.19 -29.57 8.11
N ILE A 15 7.16 -28.75 8.39
CA ILE A 15 7.31 -27.31 8.67
C ILE A 15 7.37 -27.08 10.19
N ASP A 16 8.43 -26.40 10.65
CA ASP A 16 8.54 -25.96 12.05
C ASP A 16 7.53 -24.84 12.34
N SER A 17 6.69 -25.02 13.36
CA SER A 17 5.58 -24.11 13.66
C SER A 17 6.02 -22.75 14.22
N ARG A 18 7.27 -22.61 14.70
CA ARG A 18 7.78 -21.36 15.27
C ARG A 18 8.43 -20.47 14.23
N SER A 19 9.21 -21.07 13.34
CA SER A 19 9.97 -20.39 12.29
C SER A 19 9.28 -20.41 10.92
N GLY A 20 8.34 -21.33 10.71
CA GLY A 20 7.75 -21.61 9.40
C GLY A 20 8.70 -22.33 8.44
N PHE A 21 9.90 -22.71 8.88
CA PHE A 21 10.91 -23.32 8.02
C PHE A 21 10.65 -24.81 7.77
N CYS A 22 10.77 -25.23 6.51
CA CYS A 22 10.74 -26.63 6.12
C CYS A 22 12.14 -27.12 5.73
N ALA A 23 12.72 -28.02 6.52
CA ALA A 23 14.08 -28.53 6.27
C ALA A 23 14.21 -29.30 4.94
N ALA A 24 13.14 -29.98 4.51
CA ALA A 24 13.12 -30.76 3.28
C ALA A 24 13.13 -29.89 2.02
N THR A 25 12.40 -28.77 2.02
CA THR A 25 12.29 -27.87 0.86
C THR A 25 13.19 -26.64 0.96
N ARG A 26 13.75 -26.37 2.14
CA ARG A 26 14.48 -25.14 2.48
C ARG A 26 13.65 -23.87 2.29
N ILE A 27 12.33 -23.97 2.46
CA ILE A 27 11.37 -22.85 2.31
C ILE A 27 10.88 -22.40 3.69
N PHE A 28 10.82 -21.10 3.89
CA PHE A 28 10.11 -20.45 4.98
C PHE A 28 8.67 -20.18 4.55
N HIS A 29 7.72 -20.63 5.34
CA HIS A 29 6.29 -20.37 5.18
C HIS A 29 5.85 -19.34 6.21
N SER A 30 4.88 -18.51 5.85
CA SER A 30 4.22 -17.64 6.83
C SER A 30 3.70 -18.45 8.02
N THR A 31 4.03 -17.98 9.23
CA THR A 31 3.43 -18.47 10.48
C THR A 31 2.17 -17.69 10.86
N ARG A 32 1.77 -16.71 10.05
CA ARG A 32 0.49 -16.00 10.22
C ARG A 32 -0.64 -16.86 9.69
N ALA A 33 -1.79 -16.78 10.35
CA ALA A 33 -2.99 -17.48 9.90
C ALA A 33 -3.32 -17.07 8.44
N PRO A 34 -3.63 -18.02 7.55
CA PRO A 34 -4.08 -17.72 6.20
C PRO A 34 -5.37 -16.90 6.28
N GLY A 35 -5.34 -15.71 5.67
CA GLY A 35 -6.54 -14.90 5.47
C GLY A 35 -7.47 -15.43 4.41
N ASP A 36 -8.72 -15.00 4.43
CA ASP A 36 -9.65 -15.31 3.36
C ASP A 36 -9.38 -14.42 2.13
N LEU A 37 -8.81 -15.05 1.10
CA LEU A 37 -8.69 -14.45 -0.22
C LEU A 37 -9.91 -14.83 -1.06
N PRO A 38 -10.54 -13.87 -1.77
CA PRO A 38 -11.60 -14.22 -2.70
C PRO A 38 -11.05 -15.19 -3.78
N PRO A 39 -11.88 -16.13 -4.29
CA PRO A 39 -11.48 -17.02 -5.37
C PRO A 39 -10.99 -16.22 -6.58
N GLU A 40 -9.92 -16.64 -7.23
CA GLU A 40 -9.36 -15.91 -8.38
C GLU A 40 -10.31 -15.82 -9.57
N SER A 41 -11.24 -16.76 -9.67
CA SER A 41 -12.29 -16.78 -10.69
C SER A 41 -13.37 -15.72 -10.48
N LEU A 42 -13.48 -15.13 -9.28
CA LEU A 42 -14.45 -14.10 -8.97
C LEU A 42 -13.99 -12.77 -9.60
N PRO A 43 -14.73 -12.20 -10.56
CA PRO A 43 -14.41 -10.89 -11.13
C PRO A 43 -14.50 -9.82 -10.04
N MET A 44 -13.38 -9.18 -9.74
CA MET A 44 -13.28 -8.26 -8.62
C MET A 44 -12.12 -7.30 -8.83
N THR A 45 -12.41 -6.01 -8.76
CA THR A 45 -11.39 -4.97 -8.71
C THR A 45 -10.92 -4.74 -7.27
N ALA A 46 -9.71 -4.22 -7.11
CA ALA A 46 -9.17 -3.80 -5.82
C ALA A 46 -10.08 -2.76 -5.13
N ALA A 47 -10.63 -1.80 -5.89
CA ALA A 47 -11.58 -0.82 -5.37
C ALA A 47 -12.86 -1.50 -4.83
N ALA A 48 -13.44 -2.43 -5.59
CA ALA A 48 -14.63 -3.17 -5.15
C ALA A 48 -14.35 -4.00 -3.88
N TYR A 49 -13.20 -4.66 -3.79
CA TYR A 49 -12.81 -5.39 -2.59
C TYR A 49 -12.65 -4.46 -1.38
N ALA A 50 -11.94 -3.34 -1.53
CA ALA A 50 -11.80 -2.33 -0.47
C ALA A 50 -13.17 -1.84 0.05
N PHE A 51 -14.11 -1.56 -0.84
CA PHE A 51 -15.47 -1.13 -0.47
C PHE A 51 -16.30 -2.25 0.16
N SER A 52 -16.07 -3.51 -0.23
CA SER A 52 -16.74 -4.65 0.40
C SER A 52 -16.37 -4.79 1.89
N LEU A 53 -15.12 -4.48 2.25
CA LEU A 53 -14.63 -4.49 3.64
C LEU A 53 -15.20 -3.34 4.49
N LEU A 54 -15.75 -2.29 3.87
CA LEU A 54 -16.47 -1.21 4.55
C LEU A 54 -17.92 -1.56 4.87
N SER A 55 -18.47 -2.62 4.26
CA SER A 55 -19.90 -2.95 4.26
C SER A 55 -20.39 -3.60 5.57
N SER A 56 -19.96 -3.10 6.73
CA SER A 56 -20.74 -3.28 7.97
C SER A 56 -22.02 -2.43 7.89
N SER A 57 -23.00 -2.72 8.75
CA SER A 57 -24.35 -2.12 8.70
C SER A 57 -24.39 -0.57 8.74
N THR A 58 -23.27 0.10 9.06
CA THR A 58 -23.13 1.56 9.04
C THR A 58 -21.74 1.98 8.57
N LEU A 59 -21.68 2.91 7.61
CA LEU A 59 -20.43 3.55 7.20
C LEU A 59 -19.79 4.32 8.38
N PRO A 60 -18.46 4.49 8.41
CA PRO A 60 -17.82 5.26 9.47
C PRO A 60 -18.32 6.70 9.52
N GLY A 61 -18.66 7.19 10.72
CA GLY A 61 -19.01 8.60 10.96
C GLY A 61 -17.81 9.56 10.93
N ARG A 62 -16.58 9.04 10.83
CA ARG A 62 -15.33 9.79 10.69
C ARG A 62 -15.04 10.12 9.21
N PRO A 63 -14.23 11.15 8.91
CA PRO A 63 -13.83 11.42 7.53
C PRO A 63 -12.95 10.29 6.95
N ALA A 64 -13.08 10.04 5.65
CA ALA A 64 -12.17 9.16 4.92
C ALA A 64 -10.83 9.86 4.67
N LEU A 65 -10.89 11.12 4.21
CA LEU A 65 -9.72 11.92 3.85
C LEU A 65 -9.78 13.29 4.54
N VAL A 66 -8.63 13.80 4.94
CA VAL A 66 -8.47 15.15 5.48
C VAL A 66 -7.22 15.77 4.88
N ASP A 67 -7.30 17.01 4.42
CA ASP A 67 -6.13 17.79 4.03
C ASP A 67 -5.46 18.36 5.30
N ALA A 68 -4.19 18.03 5.53
CA ALA A 68 -3.50 18.36 6.78
C ALA A 68 -3.33 19.88 6.99
N ALA A 69 -3.22 20.66 5.90
CA ALA A 69 -2.95 22.09 5.97
C ALA A 69 -4.26 22.88 6.19
N THR A 70 -5.27 22.61 5.36
CA THR A 70 -6.54 23.35 5.33
C THR A 70 -7.55 22.80 6.33
N GLY A 71 -7.48 21.51 6.66
CA GLY A 71 -8.50 20.81 7.46
C GLY A 71 -9.79 20.50 6.70
N ILE A 72 -9.83 20.71 5.39
CA ILE A 72 -10.93 20.24 4.55
C ILE A 72 -11.00 18.71 4.66
N ALA A 73 -12.20 18.19 4.89
CA ALA A 73 -12.42 16.77 5.14
C ALA A 73 -13.50 16.21 4.21
N ILE A 74 -13.29 14.98 3.72
CA ILE A 74 -14.25 14.24 2.90
C ILE A 74 -14.76 13.06 3.72
N SER A 75 -16.07 13.04 3.97
CA SER A 75 -16.74 11.92 4.64
C SER A 75 -16.70 10.64 3.79
N TYR A 76 -16.81 9.46 4.40
CA TYR A 76 -16.94 8.20 3.65
C TYR A 76 -18.09 8.22 2.61
N PRO A 77 -19.32 8.66 2.95
CA PRO A 77 -20.39 8.80 1.96
C PRO A 77 -20.01 9.71 0.78
N SER A 78 -19.38 10.85 1.05
CA SER A 78 -18.94 11.80 0.01
C SER A 78 -17.81 11.22 -0.85
N PHE A 79 -16.86 10.52 -0.24
CA PHE A 79 -15.77 9.84 -0.94
C PHE A 79 -16.31 8.77 -1.90
N LEU A 80 -17.18 7.88 -1.42
CA LEU A 80 -17.80 6.84 -2.25
C LEU A 80 -18.67 7.44 -3.37
N ALA A 81 -19.39 8.53 -3.09
CA ALA A 81 -20.16 9.23 -4.11
C ALA A 81 -19.25 9.87 -5.18
N ALA A 82 -18.16 10.51 -4.77
CA ALA A 82 -17.19 11.12 -5.67
C ALA A 82 -16.51 10.08 -6.56
N VAL A 83 -16.10 8.94 -6.00
CA VAL A 83 -15.53 7.81 -6.76
C VAL A 83 -16.51 7.32 -7.82
N ARG A 84 -17.78 7.07 -7.45
CA ARG A 84 -18.81 6.61 -8.40
C ARG A 84 -19.08 7.62 -9.51
N SER A 85 -19.20 8.90 -9.15
CA SER A 85 -19.46 9.98 -10.09
C SER A 85 -18.32 10.12 -11.10
N LEU A 86 -17.08 10.20 -10.60
CA LEU A 86 -15.89 10.28 -11.43
C LEU A 86 -15.71 9.04 -12.31
N ALA A 87 -15.91 7.83 -11.77
CA ALA A 87 -15.89 6.59 -12.55
C ALA A 87 -16.88 6.62 -13.73
N GLY A 88 -18.10 7.14 -13.52
CA GLY A 88 -19.08 7.35 -14.57
C GLY A 88 -18.63 8.36 -15.63
N GLY A 89 -18.05 9.48 -15.21
CA GLY A 89 -17.49 10.49 -16.13
C GLY A 89 -16.34 9.95 -16.97
N LEU A 90 -15.39 9.25 -16.33
CA LEU A 90 -14.26 8.59 -16.99
C LEU A 90 -14.72 7.57 -18.03
N TRP A 91 -15.75 6.78 -17.72
CA TRP A 91 -16.28 5.77 -18.63
C TRP A 91 -17.09 6.35 -19.79
N CYS A 92 -18.07 7.21 -19.50
CA CYS A 92 -19.04 7.70 -20.48
C CYS A 92 -18.54 8.89 -21.29
N SER A 93 -17.84 9.82 -20.65
CA SER A 93 -17.45 11.10 -21.28
C SER A 93 -16.02 11.06 -21.79
N LEU A 94 -15.10 10.52 -20.99
CA LEU A 94 -13.69 10.41 -21.39
C LEU A 94 -13.43 9.16 -22.26
N GLY A 95 -14.26 8.12 -22.09
CA GLY A 95 -14.20 6.91 -22.91
C GLY A 95 -13.21 5.86 -22.43
N LEU A 96 -12.71 5.94 -21.19
CA LEU A 96 -11.76 4.96 -20.65
C LEU A 96 -12.38 3.56 -20.54
N ARG A 97 -11.57 2.55 -20.80
CA ARG A 97 -11.93 1.14 -20.81
C ARG A 97 -10.96 0.31 -19.96
N PRO A 98 -11.31 -0.95 -19.64
CA PRO A 98 -10.46 -1.80 -18.83
C PRO A 98 -9.11 -2.03 -19.53
N GLY A 99 -8.02 -1.90 -18.79
CA GLY A 99 -6.66 -1.99 -19.32
C GLY A 99 -6.08 -0.68 -19.87
N ASP A 100 -6.89 0.36 -20.10
CA ASP A 100 -6.38 1.68 -20.46
C ASP A 100 -5.55 2.25 -19.31
N VAL A 101 -4.36 2.75 -19.63
CA VAL A 101 -3.45 3.33 -18.64
C VAL A 101 -3.71 4.83 -18.49
N ALA A 102 -3.92 5.27 -17.25
CA ALA A 102 -4.04 6.67 -16.88
C ALA A 102 -2.82 7.08 -16.04
N LEU A 103 -2.00 7.99 -16.57
CA LEU A 103 -0.88 8.59 -15.84
C LEU A 103 -1.43 9.59 -14.81
N VAL A 104 -1.05 9.50 -13.55
CA VAL A 104 -1.50 10.43 -12.49
C VAL A 104 -0.30 11.19 -11.93
N VAL A 105 -0.23 12.50 -12.18
CA VAL A 105 0.91 13.35 -11.80
C VAL A 105 0.43 14.47 -10.89
N ALA A 106 0.44 14.23 -9.59
CA ALA A 106 0.03 15.21 -8.60
C ALA A 106 0.75 14.96 -7.27
N PRO A 107 0.99 16.01 -6.46
CA PRO A 107 1.35 15.82 -5.07
C PRO A 107 0.15 15.29 -4.28
N SER A 108 0.37 14.80 -3.05
CA SER A 108 -0.71 14.24 -2.22
C SER A 108 -1.81 15.28 -1.99
N ARG A 109 -3.03 14.99 -2.45
CA ARG A 109 -4.23 15.84 -2.30
C ARG A 109 -5.49 15.00 -2.31
N LEU A 110 -6.60 15.61 -1.90
CA LEU A 110 -7.88 14.91 -1.70
C LEU A 110 -8.42 14.24 -2.98
N GLU A 111 -8.15 14.81 -4.14
CA GLU A 111 -8.60 14.31 -5.44
C GLU A 111 -7.88 13.03 -5.86
N VAL A 112 -6.63 12.82 -5.44
CA VAL A 112 -5.80 11.70 -5.90
C VAL A 112 -6.39 10.35 -5.47
N PRO A 113 -6.71 10.10 -4.18
CA PRO A 113 -7.39 8.88 -3.79
C PRO A 113 -8.74 8.68 -4.50
N VAL A 114 -9.50 9.75 -4.74
CA VAL A 114 -10.80 9.65 -5.45
C VAL A 114 -10.57 9.18 -6.89
N LEU A 115 -9.58 9.75 -7.57
CA LEU A 115 -9.21 9.40 -8.94
C LEU A 115 -8.69 7.95 -9.04
N ASP A 116 -7.76 7.56 -8.17
CA ASP A 116 -7.18 6.21 -8.18
C ASP A 116 -8.26 5.13 -7.99
N PHE A 117 -9.17 5.33 -7.03
CA PHE A 117 -10.29 4.42 -6.83
C PHE A 117 -11.30 4.45 -7.97
N ALA A 118 -11.56 5.60 -8.60
CA ALA A 118 -12.46 5.69 -9.75
C ALA A 118 -11.91 4.95 -10.97
N LEU A 119 -10.62 5.11 -11.27
CA LEU A 119 -9.92 4.40 -12.34
C LEU A 119 -9.94 2.88 -12.10
N MET A 120 -9.54 2.43 -10.90
CA MET A 120 -9.56 1.01 -10.56
C MET A 120 -10.98 0.42 -10.58
N SER A 121 -12.02 1.20 -10.27
CA SER A 121 -13.41 0.75 -10.27
C SER A 121 -13.92 0.38 -11.67
N ILE A 122 -13.39 1.01 -12.71
CA ILE A 122 -13.73 0.73 -14.12
C ILE A 122 -12.71 -0.18 -14.82
N GLY A 123 -11.73 -0.70 -14.07
CA GLY A 123 -10.65 -1.55 -14.60
C GLY A 123 -9.57 -0.79 -15.37
N ALA A 124 -9.54 0.54 -15.32
CA ALA A 124 -8.44 1.32 -15.87
C ALA A 124 -7.21 1.20 -14.95
N VAL A 125 -6.03 1.26 -15.55
CA VAL A 125 -4.75 1.08 -14.86
C VAL A 125 -4.26 2.43 -14.34
N VAL A 126 -4.07 2.53 -13.03
CA VAL A 126 -3.51 3.73 -12.39
C VAL A 126 -2.00 3.73 -12.53
N SER A 127 -1.41 4.75 -13.15
CA SER A 127 0.05 4.90 -13.23
C SER A 127 0.48 6.21 -12.57
N PRO A 128 0.65 6.23 -11.24
CA PRO A 128 1.03 7.45 -10.56
C PRO A 128 2.54 7.72 -10.75
N ALA A 129 2.89 8.99 -10.93
CA ALA A 129 4.25 9.45 -11.14
C ALA A 129 4.60 10.61 -10.20
N ASN A 130 5.90 10.77 -9.95
CA ASN A 130 6.41 11.80 -9.07
C ASN A 130 6.15 13.21 -9.66
N PRO A 131 5.44 14.11 -8.96
CA PRO A 131 5.17 15.47 -9.44
C PRO A 131 6.41 16.36 -9.52
N VAL A 132 7.53 15.96 -8.90
CA VAL A 132 8.80 16.71 -9.01
C VAL A 132 9.73 16.21 -10.11
N SER A 133 9.32 15.20 -10.88
CA SER A 133 10.09 14.72 -12.03
C SER A 133 10.31 15.81 -13.08
N THR A 134 11.38 15.62 -13.84
CA THR A 134 11.75 16.40 -15.02
C THR A 134 10.89 16.02 -16.23
N PRO A 135 10.76 16.90 -17.25
CA PRO A 135 10.10 16.56 -18.50
C PRO A 135 10.65 15.29 -19.18
N GLU A 136 11.96 15.07 -19.11
CA GLU A 136 12.63 13.89 -19.67
C GLU A 136 12.22 12.61 -18.94
N GLU A 137 12.13 12.66 -17.61
CA GLU A 137 11.63 11.54 -16.81
C GLU A 137 10.16 11.25 -17.11
N TYR A 138 9.31 12.27 -17.30
CA TYR A 138 7.93 12.06 -17.74
C TYR A 138 7.84 11.46 -19.14
N ALA A 139 8.64 11.93 -20.09
CA ALA A 139 8.70 11.36 -21.43
C ALA A 139 9.11 9.87 -21.38
N HIS A 140 10.08 9.53 -20.52
CA HIS A 140 10.49 8.15 -20.31
C HIS A 140 9.35 7.31 -19.69
N GLN A 141 8.69 7.81 -18.65
CA GLN A 141 7.56 7.14 -18.00
C GLN A 141 6.37 6.92 -18.94
N VAL A 142 6.05 7.90 -19.78
CA VAL A 142 5.03 7.81 -20.84
C VAL A 142 5.41 6.76 -21.88
N ALA A 143 6.68 6.69 -22.29
CA ALA A 143 7.15 5.66 -23.22
C ALA A 143 7.02 4.24 -22.65
N LEU A 144 7.25 4.08 -21.33
CA LEU A 144 7.12 2.81 -20.63
C LEU A 144 5.65 2.38 -20.45
N SER A 145 4.80 3.27 -19.93
CA SER A 145 3.42 2.92 -19.54
C SER A 145 2.38 3.16 -20.62
N ARG A 146 2.71 3.92 -21.67
CA ARG A 146 1.85 4.25 -22.83
C ARG A 146 0.44 4.70 -22.42
N PRO A 147 0.32 5.74 -21.58
CA PRO A 147 -0.97 6.20 -21.09
C PRO A 147 -1.85 6.74 -22.22
N VAL A 148 -3.16 6.42 -22.17
CA VAL A 148 -4.16 7.00 -23.08
C VAL A 148 -4.57 8.42 -22.64
N VAL A 149 -4.38 8.73 -21.35
CA VAL A 149 -4.64 10.03 -20.75
C VAL A 149 -3.72 10.25 -19.54
N ALA A 150 -3.38 11.50 -19.27
CA ALA A 150 -2.76 11.94 -18.03
C ALA A 150 -3.73 12.81 -17.23
N PHE A 151 -3.74 12.63 -15.91
CA PHE A 151 -4.36 13.52 -14.94
C PHE A 151 -3.25 14.22 -14.17
N ALA A 152 -3.14 15.54 -14.33
CA ALA A 152 -2.03 16.29 -13.79
C ALA A 152 -2.50 17.42 -12.88
N ALA A 153 -1.78 17.67 -11.79
CA ALA A 153 -1.95 18.89 -11.03
C ALA A 153 -1.59 20.12 -11.90
N PRO A 154 -2.26 21.28 -11.72
CA PRO A 154 -2.03 22.48 -12.54
C PRO A 154 -0.56 22.88 -12.66
N GLU A 155 0.19 22.80 -11.55
CA GLU A 155 1.59 23.18 -11.43
C GLU A 155 2.58 22.26 -12.15
N VAL A 156 2.16 21.07 -12.59
CA VAL A 156 3.01 20.09 -13.29
C VAL A 156 2.52 19.75 -14.69
N ALA A 157 1.28 20.09 -15.05
CA ALA A 157 0.68 19.75 -16.33
C ALA A 157 1.52 20.18 -17.54
N ALA A 158 2.15 21.36 -17.47
CA ALA A 158 2.99 21.89 -18.55
C ALA A 158 4.31 21.13 -18.77
N LYS A 159 4.72 20.26 -17.85
CA LYS A 159 5.93 19.43 -17.98
C LYS A 159 5.68 18.13 -18.74
N LEU A 160 4.40 17.75 -18.93
CA LEU A 160 4.06 16.52 -19.62
C LEU A 160 4.30 16.64 -21.13
N PRO A 161 4.64 15.54 -21.82
CA PRO A 161 4.79 15.56 -23.28
C PRO A 161 3.50 16.01 -23.98
N GLU A 162 3.61 16.92 -24.94
CA GLU A 162 2.45 17.53 -25.65
C GLU A 162 1.53 16.51 -26.35
N HIS A 163 2.07 15.34 -26.74
CA HIS A 163 1.31 14.30 -27.41
C HIS A 163 0.41 13.47 -26.47
N VAL A 164 0.56 13.62 -25.15
CA VAL A 164 -0.27 12.93 -24.17
C VAL A 164 -1.49 13.79 -23.87
N ARG A 165 -2.69 13.24 -24.08
CA ARG A 165 -3.93 13.91 -23.66
C ARG A 165 -3.88 14.17 -22.15
N CYS A 166 -3.94 15.44 -21.73
CA CYS A 166 -3.86 15.81 -20.32
C CYS A 166 -5.17 16.45 -19.84
N VAL A 167 -5.76 15.91 -18.79
CA VAL A 167 -6.86 16.51 -18.02
C VAL A 167 -6.28 17.09 -16.74
N VAL A 168 -6.36 18.42 -16.59
CA VAL A 168 -5.83 19.09 -15.40
C VAL A 168 -6.79 18.90 -14.21
N ILE A 169 -6.29 18.40 -13.09
CA ILE A 169 -7.06 18.19 -11.85
C ILE A 169 -7.52 19.55 -11.34
N GLY A 170 -8.83 19.68 -11.07
CA GLY A 170 -9.47 20.93 -10.65
C GLY A 170 -9.88 21.87 -11.80
N SER A 171 -9.61 21.50 -13.06
CA SER A 171 -10.14 22.23 -14.23
C SER A 171 -11.64 22.00 -14.45
N ASP A 172 -12.28 22.83 -15.29
CA ASP A 172 -13.67 22.64 -15.69
C ASP A 172 -13.93 21.29 -16.37
N GLU A 173 -12.97 20.76 -17.15
CA GLU A 173 -13.08 19.43 -17.74
C GLU A 173 -13.11 18.35 -16.65
N TYR A 174 -12.17 18.40 -15.70
CA TYR A 174 -12.16 17.49 -14.56
C TYR A 174 -13.44 17.60 -13.73
N GLY A 175 -13.91 18.82 -13.48
CA GLY A 175 -15.17 19.09 -12.77
C GLY A 175 -16.38 18.47 -13.46
N ARG A 176 -16.47 18.54 -14.80
CA ARG A 176 -17.52 17.87 -15.57
C ARG A 176 -17.46 16.34 -15.46
N LEU A 177 -16.26 15.76 -15.46
CA LEU A 177 -16.08 14.31 -15.24
C LEU A 177 -16.50 13.93 -13.81
N ALA A 178 -16.11 14.71 -12.81
CA ALA A 178 -16.41 14.48 -11.41
C ALA A 178 -17.89 14.72 -11.03
N ALA A 179 -18.61 15.51 -11.82
CA ALA A 179 -20.04 15.82 -11.63
C ALA A 179 -20.98 14.93 -12.47
N SER A 180 -20.47 13.92 -13.16
CA SER A 180 -21.28 13.03 -13.99
C SER A 180 -22.35 12.31 -13.15
N ASP A 181 -23.63 12.49 -13.50
CA ASP A 181 -24.73 11.83 -12.79
C ASP A 181 -24.64 10.30 -12.97
N GLY A 182 -24.07 9.63 -11.97
CA GLY A 182 -23.93 8.18 -11.92
C GLY A 182 -25.25 7.41 -11.93
N ARG A 183 -26.40 8.11 -11.96
CA ARG A 183 -27.74 7.54 -12.18
C ARG A 183 -28.16 7.52 -13.66
N ARG A 184 -27.59 8.38 -14.51
CA ARG A 184 -27.91 8.48 -15.95
C ARG A 184 -26.96 7.67 -16.83
N ALA A 185 -25.71 7.52 -16.39
CA ALA A 185 -24.84 6.46 -16.86
C ALA A 185 -25.21 5.21 -16.05
N ALA A 186 -25.74 4.16 -16.68
CA ALA A 186 -25.78 2.86 -16.02
C ALA A 186 -24.37 2.61 -15.48
N ALA A 187 -24.22 2.45 -14.16
CA ALA A 187 -22.98 1.91 -13.59
C ALA A 187 -22.60 0.74 -14.51
N PRO A 188 -21.40 0.71 -15.09
CA PRO A 188 -21.11 -0.25 -16.14
C PRO A 188 -21.48 -1.63 -15.60
N ALA A 189 -22.33 -2.34 -16.34
CA ALA A 189 -22.70 -3.72 -16.02
C ALA A 189 -21.42 -4.41 -15.61
N ALA A 190 -21.35 -4.90 -14.35
CA ALA A 190 -20.13 -5.24 -13.65
C ALA A 190 -19.05 -5.64 -14.66
N VAL A 191 -18.17 -4.69 -15.01
CA VAL A 191 -17.12 -4.99 -15.97
C VAL A 191 -16.42 -6.19 -15.37
N ALA A 192 -16.41 -7.30 -16.09
CA ALA A 192 -15.82 -8.53 -15.58
C ALA A 192 -14.30 -8.40 -15.62
N VAL A 193 -13.76 -7.52 -14.76
CA VAL A 193 -12.34 -7.34 -14.52
C VAL A 193 -11.88 -8.53 -13.71
N LYS A 194 -10.88 -9.23 -14.25
CA LYS A 194 -10.27 -10.38 -13.57
C LYS A 194 -9.32 -9.84 -12.51
N GLN A 195 -9.16 -10.59 -11.43
CA GLN A 195 -8.17 -10.22 -10.41
C GLN A 195 -6.74 -10.22 -11.01
N SER A 196 -6.48 -10.97 -12.08
CA SER A 196 -5.19 -10.99 -12.79
C SER A 196 -4.97 -9.83 -13.77
N ASP A 197 -5.98 -8.99 -13.98
CA ASP A 197 -5.82 -7.76 -14.77
C ASP A 197 -4.98 -6.74 -14.00
N THR A 198 -4.21 -5.94 -14.73
CA THR A 198 -3.36 -4.89 -14.14
C THR A 198 -4.24 -3.82 -13.53
N ALA A 199 -3.99 -3.47 -12.26
CA ALA A 199 -4.67 -2.40 -11.53
C ALA A 199 -3.82 -1.13 -11.49
N ALA A 200 -2.50 -1.28 -11.38
CA ALA A 200 -1.57 -0.17 -11.28
C ALA A 200 -0.25 -0.46 -11.99
N VAL A 201 0.40 0.60 -12.46
CA VAL A 201 1.78 0.58 -12.96
C VAL A 201 2.60 1.57 -12.16
N LEU A 202 3.46 1.04 -11.29
CA LEU A 202 4.36 1.83 -10.44
C LEU A 202 5.78 1.83 -11.01
N TYR A 203 6.59 2.81 -10.63
CA TYR A 203 7.95 2.94 -11.13
C TYR A 203 8.97 2.58 -10.06
N SER A 204 9.87 1.65 -10.36
CA SER A 204 11.01 1.33 -9.51
C SER A 204 12.31 1.77 -10.19
N SER A 205 13.32 2.14 -9.40
CA SER A 205 14.64 2.52 -9.93
C SER A 205 15.43 1.33 -10.50
N GLY A 206 14.95 0.09 -10.28
CA GLY A 206 15.60 -1.15 -10.66
C GLY A 206 16.97 -1.37 -10.00
N THR A 207 17.52 -2.58 -10.10
CA THR A 207 18.90 -2.90 -9.70
C THR A 207 19.95 -2.39 -10.69
N THR A 208 19.53 -2.09 -11.92
CA THR A 208 20.38 -1.64 -13.03
C THR A 208 20.44 -0.10 -13.17
N GLY A 209 19.75 0.63 -12.29
CA GLY A 209 19.70 2.11 -12.29
C GLY A 209 18.77 2.73 -13.34
N ARG A 210 18.12 1.93 -14.19
CA ARG A 210 17.09 2.40 -15.13
C ARG A 210 15.71 2.21 -14.52
N VAL A 211 14.87 3.24 -14.63
CA VAL A 211 13.47 3.18 -14.19
C VAL A 211 12.73 2.09 -14.95
N LYS A 212 12.03 1.21 -14.21
CA LYS A 212 11.18 0.16 -14.78
C LYS A 212 9.74 0.37 -14.34
N ALA A 213 8.80 0.03 -15.21
CA ALA A 213 7.37 0.07 -14.94
C ALA A 213 6.90 -1.30 -14.43
N VAL A 214 6.56 -1.38 -13.15
CA VAL A 214 6.10 -2.59 -12.46
C VAL A 214 4.59 -2.72 -12.60
N ALA A 215 4.13 -3.79 -13.25
CA ALA A 215 2.70 -4.09 -13.40
C ALA A 215 2.17 -4.81 -12.15
N ILE A 216 1.28 -4.14 -11.42
CA ILE A 216 0.60 -4.65 -10.23
C ILE A 216 -0.84 -4.99 -10.59
N THR A 217 -1.28 -6.20 -10.24
CA THR A 217 -2.64 -6.70 -10.53
C THR A 217 -3.63 -6.34 -9.44
N HIS A 218 -4.93 -6.44 -9.75
CA HIS A 218 -5.96 -6.34 -8.71
C HIS A 218 -5.77 -7.42 -7.63
N ARG A 219 -5.35 -8.64 -7.98
CA ARG A 219 -5.05 -9.74 -7.06
C ARG A 219 -3.98 -9.35 -6.06
N ASN A 220 -2.92 -8.70 -6.52
CA ASN A 220 -1.83 -8.26 -5.65
C ASN A 220 -2.33 -7.29 -4.57
N LEU A 221 -3.13 -6.30 -4.97
CA LEU A 221 -3.69 -5.30 -4.05
C LEU A 221 -4.76 -5.90 -3.11
N ILE A 222 -5.61 -6.79 -3.62
CA ILE A 222 -6.58 -7.56 -2.84
C ILE A 222 -5.87 -8.37 -1.77
N ALA A 223 -4.79 -9.07 -2.13
CA ALA A 223 -4.03 -9.87 -1.19
C ALA A 223 -3.42 -9.02 -0.06
N LEU A 224 -2.86 -7.86 -0.37
CA LEU A 224 -2.34 -6.95 0.67
C LEU A 224 -3.46 -6.43 1.59
N MET A 225 -4.63 -6.06 1.04
CA MET A 225 -5.76 -5.62 1.86
C MET A 225 -6.31 -6.73 2.75
N SER A 226 -6.36 -7.99 2.27
CA SER A 226 -6.83 -9.11 3.08
C SER A 226 -5.95 -9.31 4.31
N LEU A 227 -4.62 -9.20 4.17
CA LEU A 227 -3.68 -9.28 5.30
C LEU A 227 -4.01 -8.27 6.40
N HIS A 228 -4.45 -7.07 6.02
CA HIS A 228 -4.84 -6.05 6.99
C HIS A 228 -6.21 -6.34 7.60
N ALA A 229 -7.17 -6.83 6.82
CA ALA A 229 -8.48 -7.25 7.30
C ALA A 229 -8.37 -8.37 8.36
N ASP A 230 -7.58 -9.40 8.09
CA ASP A 230 -7.36 -10.51 9.03
C ASP A 230 -6.74 -10.04 10.35
N ASN A 231 -5.74 -9.14 10.25
CA ASN A 231 -5.10 -8.59 11.44
C ASN A 231 -6.09 -7.78 12.29
N ARG A 232 -7.01 -7.02 11.68
CA ARG A 232 -8.07 -6.31 12.41
C ARG A 232 -9.05 -7.26 13.07
N GLU A 233 -9.48 -8.31 12.38
CA GLU A 233 -10.40 -9.30 12.96
C GLU A 233 -9.72 -10.02 14.13
N LYS A 234 -8.45 -10.39 13.99
CA LYS A 234 -7.65 -10.95 15.07
C LYS A 234 -7.62 -10.01 16.29
N VAL A 235 -7.25 -8.74 16.09
CA VAL A 235 -7.19 -7.76 17.18
C VAL A 235 -8.56 -7.56 17.83
N ALA A 236 -9.63 -7.51 17.04
CA ALA A 236 -10.98 -7.37 17.57
C ALA A 236 -11.42 -8.60 18.39
N ARG A 237 -11.05 -9.80 17.96
CA ARG A 237 -11.30 -11.04 18.71
C ARG A 237 -10.50 -11.07 20.02
N GLU A 238 -9.21 -10.72 19.98
CA GLU A 238 -8.35 -10.65 21.17
C GLU A 238 -8.90 -9.64 22.20
N ALA A 239 -9.35 -8.47 21.74
CA ALA A 239 -10.02 -7.48 22.61
C ALA A 239 -11.30 -8.05 23.22
N ALA A 240 -12.17 -8.68 22.41
CA ALA A 240 -13.40 -9.29 22.91
C ALA A 240 -13.15 -10.43 23.92
N GLU A 241 -12.13 -11.27 23.69
CA GLU A 241 -11.70 -12.31 24.63
C GLU A 241 -11.15 -11.73 25.94
N ALA A 242 -10.52 -10.55 25.89
CA ALA A 242 -10.09 -9.79 27.05
C ALA A 242 -11.22 -9.00 27.75
N GLY A 243 -12.42 -8.95 27.17
CA GLY A 243 -13.53 -8.11 27.66
C GLY A 243 -13.33 -6.62 27.39
N GLU A 244 -12.47 -6.28 26.43
CA GLU A 244 -12.16 -4.92 26.00
C GLU A 244 -12.88 -4.58 24.70
N GLU A 245 -13.08 -3.29 24.44
CA GLU A 245 -13.52 -2.84 23.12
C GLU A 245 -12.35 -2.91 22.13
N PRO A 246 -12.61 -3.28 20.86
CA PRO A 246 -11.58 -3.22 19.84
C PRO A 246 -11.07 -1.78 19.69
N PRO A 247 -9.77 -1.58 19.41
CA PRO A 247 -9.24 -0.25 19.22
C PRO A 247 -9.97 0.47 18.07
N PRO A 248 -10.20 1.79 18.18
CA PRO A 248 -10.83 2.54 17.11
C PRO A 248 -9.95 2.47 15.85
N PRO A 249 -10.56 2.51 14.65
CA PRO A 249 -9.81 2.60 13.40
C PRO A 249 -8.85 3.79 13.41
N ALA A 250 -7.67 3.58 12.85
CA ALA A 250 -6.60 4.55 12.91
C ALA A 250 -6.95 5.89 12.25
N VAL A 251 -6.30 6.94 12.76
CA VAL A 251 -6.13 8.21 12.06
C VAL A 251 -4.68 8.24 11.60
N THR A 252 -4.47 8.15 10.30
CA THR A 252 -3.16 7.95 9.68
C THR A 252 -2.70 9.25 9.03
N LEU A 253 -1.58 9.83 9.50
CA LEU A 253 -0.92 10.92 8.78
C LEU A 253 -0.08 10.32 7.65
N LEU A 254 -0.31 10.77 6.41
CA LEU A 254 0.42 10.31 5.24
C LEU A 254 1.37 11.41 4.72
N PRO A 255 2.59 11.51 5.28
CA PRO A 255 3.64 12.37 4.75
C PRO A 255 4.40 11.72 3.59
N ILE A 256 4.20 10.40 3.39
CA ILE A 256 4.83 9.63 2.34
C ILE A 256 4.10 9.86 1.00
N PRO A 257 4.81 9.86 -0.15
CA PRO A 257 4.19 10.17 -1.42
C PRO A 257 3.23 9.07 -1.90
N LEU A 258 2.04 9.46 -2.38
CA LEU A 258 1.04 8.52 -2.89
C LEU A 258 1.42 7.85 -4.21
N PHE A 259 2.36 8.43 -4.97
CA PHE A 259 2.88 7.82 -6.20
C PHE A 259 3.85 6.65 -5.95
N HIS A 260 4.36 6.52 -4.73
CA HIS A 260 5.25 5.43 -4.34
C HIS A 260 4.41 4.29 -3.75
N VAL A 261 4.83 3.04 -3.96
CA VAL A 261 4.10 1.83 -3.53
C VAL A 261 3.68 1.86 -2.06
N PHE A 262 4.53 2.43 -1.19
CA PHE A 262 4.23 2.57 0.23
C PHE A 262 3.03 3.50 0.49
N GLY A 263 3.03 4.70 -0.09
CA GLY A 263 1.91 5.65 0.07
C GLY A 263 0.65 5.18 -0.62
N PHE A 264 0.80 4.63 -1.83
CA PHE A 264 -0.29 4.03 -2.60
C PHE A 264 -1.02 2.96 -1.78
N MET A 265 -0.28 1.98 -1.24
CA MET A 265 -0.86 0.90 -0.45
C MET A 265 -1.45 1.40 0.88
N MET A 266 -0.84 2.42 1.52
CA MET A 266 -1.38 2.98 2.75
C MET A 266 -2.76 3.63 2.56
N VAL A 267 -3.01 4.29 1.42
CA VAL A 267 -4.34 4.83 1.11
C VAL A 267 -5.35 3.72 0.85
N LEU A 268 -4.99 2.69 0.08
CA LEU A 268 -5.87 1.54 -0.15
C LEU A 268 -6.23 0.85 1.17
N ARG A 269 -5.24 0.61 2.03
CA ARG A 269 -5.44 0.08 3.38
C ARG A 269 -6.35 0.99 4.20
N SER A 270 -6.10 2.30 4.23
CA SER A 270 -6.91 3.21 5.04
C SER A 270 -8.39 3.12 4.66
N VAL A 271 -8.69 3.11 3.36
CA VAL A 271 -10.07 2.98 2.86
C VAL A 271 -10.65 1.61 3.19
N SER A 272 -9.92 0.51 2.96
CA SER A 272 -10.44 -0.85 3.23
C SER A 272 -10.72 -1.09 4.71
N MET A 273 -10.02 -0.39 5.59
CA MET A 273 -10.11 -0.53 7.04
C MET A 273 -11.07 0.49 7.69
N GLY A 274 -11.65 1.41 6.90
CA GLY A 274 -12.49 2.48 7.43
C GLY A 274 -11.74 3.56 8.19
N GLU A 275 -10.41 3.64 8.06
CA GLU A 275 -9.55 4.60 8.76
C GLU A 275 -9.66 6.01 8.16
N THR A 276 -9.11 7.01 8.86
CA THR A 276 -8.99 8.38 8.33
C THR A 276 -7.57 8.60 7.80
N SER A 277 -7.43 9.02 6.54
CA SER A 277 -6.15 9.46 5.98
C SER A 277 -6.04 10.99 6.05
N VAL A 278 -5.07 11.48 6.83
CA VAL A 278 -4.67 12.90 6.87
C VAL A 278 -3.53 13.08 5.87
N LEU A 279 -3.81 13.71 4.74
CA LEU A 279 -2.89 13.86 3.62
C LEU A 279 -2.00 15.08 3.81
N MET A 280 -0.69 14.87 3.68
CA MET A 280 0.30 15.93 3.67
C MET A 280 0.95 15.97 2.29
N GLU A 281 0.77 17.10 1.60
CA GLU A 281 1.25 17.32 0.23
C GLU A 281 2.76 17.09 0.08
N ARG A 282 3.52 17.67 1.01
CA ARG A 282 4.97 17.52 1.12
C ARG A 282 5.34 17.38 2.58
N PHE A 283 6.27 16.48 2.87
CA PHE A 283 6.78 16.33 4.23
C PHE A 283 7.38 17.64 4.74
N ASP A 284 6.85 18.10 5.87
CA ASP A 284 7.43 19.14 6.71
C ASP A 284 7.34 18.65 8.15
N PHE A 285 8.49 18.58 8.82
CA PHE A 285 8.58 17.97 10.14
C PHE A 285 7.72 18.68 11.18
N ILE A 286 7.71 20.02 11.18
CA ILE A 286 6.97 20.81 12.18
C ILE A 286 5.47 20.75 11.89
N ALA A 287 5.07 20.81 10.61
CA ALA A 287 3.69 20.61 10.20
C ALA A 287 3.20 19.19 10.53
N ALA A 288 4.07 18.18 10.45
CA ALA A 288 3.70 16.80 10.78
C ALA A 288 3.40 16.67 12.27
N LEU A 289 4.25 17.24 13.14
CA LEU A 289 3.98 17.28 14.58
C LEU A 289 2.68 18.03 14.92
N ARG A 290 2.43 19.16 14.24
CA ARG A 290 1.16 19.90 14.37
C ARG A 290 -0.05 19.10 13.93
N ALA A 291 0.07 18.36 12.82
CA ALA A 291 -1.00 17.51 12.32
C ALA A 291 -1.28 16.34 13.27
N ILE A 292 -0.24 15.75 13.88
CA ILE A 292 -0.40 14.70 14.88
C ILE A 292 -1.25 15.19 16.06
N GLU A 293 -0.88 16.35 16.63
CA GLU A 293 -1.59 16.99 17.73
C GLU A 293 -3.02 17.40 17.35
N ARG A 294 -3.20 18.06 16.21
CA ARG A 294 -4.48 18.62 15.75
C ARG A 294 -5.51 17.53 15.40
N TYR A 295 -5.09 16.50 14.68
CA TYR A 295 -6.00 15.47 14.17
C TYR A 295 -5.98 14.21 15.04
N ARG A 296 -5.22 14.23 16.15
CA ARG A 296 -5.07 13.10 17.08
C ARG A 296 -4.63 11.83 16.34
N VAL A 297 -3.62 11.98 15.50
CA VAL A 297 -3.07 10.90 14.66
C VAL A 297 -2.62 9.74 15.55
N THR A 298 -2.97 8.52 15.15
CA THR A 298 -2.62 7.29 15.85
C THR A 298 -1.57 6.46 15.10
N LEU A 299 -1.47 6.62 13.77
CA LEU A 299 -0.52 5.91 12.92
C LEU A 299 0.27 6.90 12.05
N LEU A 300 1.60 6.75 12.03
CA LEU A 300 2.49 7.51 11.16
C LEU A 300 3.40 6.57 10.35
N PRO A 301 3.12 6.33 9.06
CA PRO A 301 4.08 5.73 8.14
C PRO A 301 5.23 6.70 7.88
N ALA A 302 6.46 6.23 8.03
CA ALA A 302 7.65 7.07 7.94
C ALA A 302 8.89 6.30 7.48
N ALA A 303 9.92 7.06 7.09
CA ALA A 303 11.26 6.55 6.90
C ALA A 303 12.12 6.85 8.15
N PRO A 304 13.24 6.13 8.38
CA PRO A 304 14.11 6.31 9.55
C PRO A 304 14.52 7.78 9.87
N PRO A 305 14.76 8.68 8.89
CA PRO A 305 15.09 10.08 9.19
C PRO A 305 14.04 10.83 10.03
N VAL A 306 12.77 10.42 9.97
CA VAL A 306 11.70 11.01 10.79
C VAL A 306 11.93 10.70 12.27
N LEU A 307 12.28 9.46 12.62
CA LEU A 307 12.59 9.07 14.00
C LEU A 307 13.80 9.84 14.53
N VAL A 308 14.86 9.96 13.72
CA VAL A 308 16.05 10.74 14.07
C VAL A 308 15.68 12.20 14.36
N ALA A 309 14.82 12.81 13.53
CA ALA A 309 14.33 14.17 13.75
C ALA A 309 13.51 14.29 15.04
N MET A 310 12.59 13.36 15.31
CA MET A 310 11.77 13.34 16.53
C MET A 310 12.62 13.23 17.81
N VAL A 311 13.68 12.44 17.78
CA VAL A 311 14.60 12.29 18.92
C VAL A 311 15.47 13.54 19.12
N LYS A 312 15.96 14.11 18.01
CA LYS A 312 16.93 15.21 18.01
C LYS A 312 16.31 16.55 18.37
N TYR A 313 15.13 16.87 17.84
CA TYR A 313 14.56 18.21 17.95
C TYR A 313 13.57 18.31 19.12
N GLU A 314 13.79 19.33 19.96
CA GLU A 314 12.97 19.58 21.15
C GLU A 314 11.49 19.83 20.83
N GLU A 315 11.17 20.33 19.62
CA GLU A 315 9.79 20.59 19.18
C GLU A 315 8.90 19.33 19.34
N ALA A 316 9.42 18.13 19.09
CA ALA A 316 8.66 16.91 19.26
C ALA A 316 8.25 16.64 20.72
N ARG A 317 9.06 17.08 21.70
CA ARG A 317 8.77 16.95 23.14
C ARG A 317 7.85 18.07 23.65
N ARG A 318 7.72 19.17 22.91
CA ARG A 318 6.88 20.33 23.27
C ARG A 318 5.42 20.19 22.83
N ARG A 319 5.12 19.18 22.00
CA ARG A 319 3.81 18.94 21.40
C ARG A 319 3.09 17.82 22.12
N ASP A 320 1.77 17.88 22.13
CA ASP A 320 0.95 16.75 22.57
C ASP A 320 0.91 15.67 21.47
N LEU A 321 1.80 14.68 21.59
CA LEU A 321 1.84 13.51 20.71
C LEU A 321 1.18 12.28 21.35
N SER A 322 0.41 12.44 22.43
CA SER A 322 -0.15 11.31 23.21
C SER A 322 -1.11 10.42 22.42
N SER A 323 -1.65 10.90 21.30
CA SER A 323 -2.50 10.09 20.42
C SER A 323 -1.71 9.13 19.54
N LEU A 324 -0.41 9.41 19.29
CA LEU A 324 0.39 8.60 18.39
C LEU A 324 0.71 7.27 19.06
N LEU A 325 0.22 6.18 18.48
CA LEU A 325 0.37 4.83 19.03
C LEU A 325 1.41 4.03 18.25
N VAL A 326 1.47 4.22 16.93
CA VAL A 326 2.29 3.41 16.04
C VAL A 326 3.02 4.30 15.03
N ILE A 327 4.31 4.04 14.84
CA ILE A 327 5.06 4.52 13.68
C ILE A 327 5.47 3.31 12.83
N GLY A 328 4.97 3.27 11.59
CA GLY A 328 5.33 2.25 10.61
C GLY A 328 6.56 2.66 9.82
N ILE A 329 7.69 1.99 10.04
CA ILE A 329 8.97 2.27 9.40
C ILE A 329 9.18 1.33 8.22
N GLY A 330 9.47 1.91 7.05
CA GLY A 330 9.78 1.17 5.83
C GLY A 330 10.66 1.95 4.86
N GLY A 331 11.03 1.30 3.77
CA GLY A 331 11.80 1.90 2.67
C GLY A 331 13.31 2.04 2.91
N ALA A 332 13.78 1.94 4.16
CA ALA A 332 15.20 1.91 4.49
C ALA A 332 15.45 1.15 5.82
N PRO A 333 16.65 0.57 6.02
CA PRO A 333 17.01 -0.08 7.27
C PRO A 333 16.95 0.88 8.47
N LEU A 334 16.38 0.42 9.58
CA LEU A 334 16.41 1.12 10.85
C LEU A 334 17.52 0.53 11.74
N GLY A 335 18.49 1.36 12.11
CA GLY A 335 19.54 0.97 13.07
C GLY A 335 18.95 0.71 14.46
N ARG A 336 19.46 -0.33 15.14
CA ARG A 336 19.04 -0.71 16.50
C ARG A 336 19.16 0.47 17.46
N GLU A 337 20.28 1.19 17.40
CA GLU A 337 20.59 2.30 18.29
C GLU A 337 19.56 3.45 18.14
N VAL A 338 19.12 3.72 16.91
CA VAL A 338 18.09 4.73 16.63
C VAL A 338 16.74 4.30 17.18
N ALA A 339 16.38 3.02 17.03
CA ALA A 339 15.13 2.47 17.56
C ALA A 339 15.10 2.52 19.10
N GLU A 340 16.19 2.11 19.75
CA GLU A 340 16.34 2.15 21.21
C GLU A 340 16.29 3.59 21.75
N GLN A 341 16.99 4.51 21.09
CA GLN A 341 16.97 5.92 21.47
C GLN A 341 15.57 6.52 21.31
N PHE A 342 14.87 6.21 20.21
CA PHE A 342 13.49 6.65 20.02
C PHE A 342 12.56 6.09 21.12
N ALA A 343 12.62 4.79 21.40
CA ALA A 343 11.80 4.15 22.42
C ALA A 343 12.06 4.72 23.83
N SER A 344 13.28 5.17 24.12
CA SER A 344 13.59 5.85 25.39
C SER A 344 12.91 7.22 25.54
N VAL A 345 12.67 7.93 24.42
CA VAL A 345 12.06 9.26 24.41
C VAL A 345 10.53 9.17 24.28
N PHE A 346 10.04 8.20 23.52
CA PHE A 346 8.62 7.98 23.23
C PHE A 346 8.20 6.53 23.58
N PRO A 347 8.19 6.15 24.86
CA PRO A 347 8.01 4.76 25.29
C PRO A 347 6.62 4.18 24.99
N ASN A 348 5.63 5.04 24.73
CA ASN A 348 4.25 4.65 24.43
C ASN A 348 3.98 4.50 22.93
N VAL A 349 4.98 4.73 22.08
CA VAL A 349 4.85 4.64 20.62
C VAL A 349 5.52 3.35 20.14
N GLU A 350 4.73 2.45 19.57
CA GLU A 350 5.24 1.22 18.97
C GLU A 350 5.93 1.51 17.63
N LEU A 351 7.15 0.99 17.46
CA LEU A 351 7.86 1.02 16.18
C LEU A 351 7.61 -0.28 15.42
N VAL A 352 6.74 -0.20 14.41
CA VAL A 352 6.48 -1.32 13.50
C VAL A 352 7.43 -1.23 12.32
N GLN A 353 8.23 -2.26 12.06
CA GLN A 353 9.11 -2.29 10.89
C GLN A 353 8.49 -3.15 9.79
N GLY A 354 8.70 -2.75 8.53
CA GLY A 354 8.26 -3.51 7.37
C GLY A 354 9.31 -3.53 6.26
N TYR A 355 9.36 -4.66 5.54
CA TYR A 355 10.19 -4.85 4.36
C TYR A 355 9.32 -5.19 3.15
N GLY A 356 9.58 -4.54 2.03
CA GLY A 356 8.87 -4.75 0.78
C GLY A 356 9.51 -3.99 -0.37
N LEU A 357 9.11 -4.34 -1.58
CA LEU A 357 9.55 -3.75 -2.83
C LEU A 357 8.34 -3.30 -3.65
N THR A 358 8.59 -2.53 -4.71
CA THR A 358 7.54 -2.23 -5.69
C THR A 358 7.11 -3.51 -6.40
N GLU A 359 8.08 -4.39 -6.69
CA GLU A 359 7.93 -5.70 -7.35
C GLU A 359 7.18 -6.72 -6.48
N SER A 360 7.08 -6.51 -5.16
CA SER A 360 6.20 -7.26 -4.26
C SER A 360 4.89 -6.54 -3.95
N SER A 361 4.56 -5.48 -4.71
CA SER A 361 3.38 -4.62 -4.57
C SER A 361 3.23 -3.90 -3.22
N GLY A 362 4.14 -4.11 -2.27
CA GLY A 362 4.00 -3.70 -0.88
C GLY A 362 4.83 -4.58 0.06
N ALA A 363 4.46 -4.59 1.34
CA ALA A 363 5.21 -5.28 2.39
C ALA A 363 5.15 -6.82 2.25
N VAL A 364 6.32 -7.45 2.20
CA VAL A 364 6.52 -8.91 2.30
C VAL A 364 6.55 -9.35 3.76
N ALA A 365 7.22 -8.59 4.62
CA ALA A 365 7.36 -8.89 6.03
C ALA A 365 7.10 -7.63 6.85
N ALA A 366 6.54 -7.82 8.05
CA ALA A 366 6.36 -6.74 9.01
C ALA A 366 6.40 -7.26 10.44
N THR A 367 6.74 -6.44 11.41
CA THR A 367 6.50 -6.77 12.82
C THR A 367 5.01 -6.59 13.14
N VAL A 368 4.45 -7.45 13.99
CA VAL A 368 3.09 -7.26 14.52
C VAL A 368 3.08 -7.39 16.03
N GLY A 369 2.65 -6.32 16.68
CA GLY A 369 2.47 -6.23 18.11
C GLY A 369 3.77 -6.04 18.88
N PRO A 370 3.67 -5.76 20.19
CA PRO A 370 4.79 -5.25 20.98
C PRO A 370 5.99 -6.20 21.06
N GLU A 371 5.76 -7.51 21.08
CA GLU A 371 6.83 -8.52 21.16
C GLU A 371 7.71 -8.51 19.90
N GLU A 372 7.10 -8.53 18.71
CA GLU A 372 7.85 -8.51 17.45
C GLU A 372 8.47 -7.14 17.20
N SER A 373 7.78 -6.07 17.55
CA SER A 373 8.24 -4.68 17.35
C SER A 373 9.44 -4.31 18.25
N LYS A 374 9.67 -5.02 19.36
CA LYS A 374 10.87 -4.89 20.20
C LYS A 374 12.08 -5.66 19.66
N ALA A 375 11.90 -6.53 18.66
CA ALA A 375 13.00 -7.25 18.02
C ALA A 375 13.78 -6.35 17.05
N TYR A 376 14.46 -5.33 17.56
CA TYR A 376 15.19 -4.36 16.75
C TYR A 376 16.22 -5.02 15.82
N GLY A 377 16.28 -4.55 14.58
CA GLY A 377 17.06 -5.15 13.50
C GLY A 377 16.32 -6.28 12.75
N SER A 378 15.17 -6.73 13.23
CA SER A 378 14.25 -7.57 12.45
C SER A 378 13.29 -6.70 11.62
N VAL A 379 12.97 -7.15 10.41
CA VAL A 379 11.87 -6.61 9.58
C VAL A 379 10.55 -7.36 9.82
N GLY A 380 10.53 -8.23 10.84
CA GLY A 380 9.39 -9.02 11.27
C GLY A 380 9.16 -10.29 10.46
N LYS A 381 7.94 -10.82 10.54
CA LYS A 381 7.58 -12.10 9.94
C LYS A 381 6.90 -11.92 8.60
N LEU A 382 7.04 -12.93 7.73
CA LEU A 382 6.33 -13.02 6.44
C LEU A 382 4.84 -12.75 6.60
N GLY A 383 4.29 -11.98 5.68
CA GLY A 383 2.85 -11.80 5.50
C GLY A 383 2.16 -13.13 5.19
N SER A 384 0.86 -13.21 5.45
CA SER A 384 0.10 -14.41 5.17
C SER A 384 0.12 -14.78 3.69
N HIS A 385 -0.03 -16.07 3.38
CA HIS A 385 0.07 -16.63 2.01
C HIS A 385 1.43 -16.46 1.33
N LEU A 386 2.45 -15.94 2.03
CA LEU A 386 3.79 -15.77 1.49
C LEU A 386 4.71 -16.91 1.89
N GLN A 387 5.66 -17.15 1.00
CA GLN A 387 6.80 -18.03 1.18
C GLN A 387 8.08 -17.27 0.89
N ALA A 388 9.17 -17.70 1.52
CA ALA A 388 10.50 -17.17 1.26
C ALA A 388 11.55 -18.29 1.19
N LYS A 389 12.64 -18.00 0.48
CA LYS A 389 13.90 -18.76 0.52
C LYS A 389 15.03 -17.77 0.74
N ILE A 390 16.07 -18.22 1.44
CA ILE A 390 17.36 -17.54 1.45
C ILE A 390 18.26 -18.32 0.51
N VAL A 391 18.83 -17.67 -0.50
CA VAL A 391 19.58 -18.32 -1.58
C VAL A 391 21.01 -17.81 -1.58
N ASP A 392 21.99 -18.70 -1.62
CA ASP A 392 23.38 -18.30 -1.82
C ASP A 392 23.54 -17.75 -3.24
N PRO A 393 23.94 -16.48 -3.42
CA PRO A 393 24.03 -15.86 -4.75
C PRO A 393 25.15 -16.44 -5.62
N SER A 394 26.11 -17.16 -5.03
CA SER A 394 27.23 -17.79 -5.74
C SER A 394 26.93 -19.22 -6.20
N THR A 395 26.18 -19.99 -5.42
CA THR A 395 25.86 -21.40 -5.72
C THR A 395 24.44 -21.62 -6.20
N GLY A 396 23.51 -20.70 -5.90
CA GLY A 396 22.08 -20.88 -6.13
C GLY A 396 21.40 -21.82 -5.15
N GLU A 397 22.10 -22.27 -4.10
CA GLU A 397 21.56 -23.19 -3.11
C GLU A 397 20.67 -22.48 -2.08
N ALA A 398 19.55 -23.12 -1.73
CA ALA A 398 18.68 -22.64 -0.66
C ALA A 398 19.28 -22.96 0.73
N LEU A 399 19.43 -21.92 1.54
CA LEU A 399 20.09 -21.95 2.85
C LEU A 399 19.10 -22.20 3.99
N GLY A 400 19.64 -22.57 5.15
CA GLY A 400 18.89 -22.73 6.39
C GLY A 400 18.85 -21.46 7.26
N PRO A 401 18.11 -21.48 8.38
CA PRO A 401 17.98 -20.34 9.28
C PRO A 401 19.33 -19.82 9.80
N GLY A 402 19.50 -18.49 9.80
CA GLY A 402 20.70 -17.81 10.31
C GLY A 402 21.86 -17.77 9.32
N GLN A 403 21.71 -18.37 8.13
CA GLN A 403 22.68 -18.28 7.06
C GLN A 403 22.33 -17.10 6.15
N ARG A 404 23.30 -16.25 5.86
CA ARG A 404 23.09 -15.06 5.03
C ARG A 404 23.09 -15.41 3.54
N GLY A 405 22.05 -14.98 2.84
CA GLY A 405 21.93 -15.10 1.38
C GLY A 405 20.89 -14.12 0.84
N GLU A 406 20.64 -14.15 -0.47
CA GLU A 406 19.62 -13.34 -1.12
C GLU A 406 18.22 -13.83 -0.73
N LEU A 407 17.34 -12.91 -0.31
CA LEU A 407 15.95 -13.22 -0.05
C LEU A 407 15.18 -13.35 -1.36
N TRP A 408 14.55 -14.50 -1.56
CA TRP A 408 13.59 -14.75 -2.63
C TRP A 408 12.21 -14.94 -2.04
N VAL A 409 11.18 -14.35 -2.65
CA VAL A 409 9.82 -14.34 -2.11
C VAL A 409 8.81 -14.82 -3.14
N ARG A 410 7.79 -15.52 -2.69
CA ARG A 410 6.70 -16.00 -3.55
C ARG A 410 5.37 -15.85 -2.84
N GLY A 411 4.35 -15.45 -3.60
CA GLY A 411 2.98 -15.35 -3.10
C GLY A 411 2.13 -14.40 -3.94
N PRO A 412 0.87 -14.20 -3.57
CA PRO A 412 -0.10 -13.47 -4.38
C PRO A 412 0.17 -11.96 -4.50
N ILE A 413 1.21 -11.43 -3.83
CA ILE A 413 1.61 -10.01 -3.89
C ILE A 413 2.71 -9.73 -4.90
N VAL A 414 3.37 -10.77 -5.43
CA VAL A 414 4.44 -10.61 -6.44
C VAL A 414 3.83 -10.05 -7.72
N MET A 415 4.49 -9.04 -8.30
CA MET A 415 4.07 -8.34 -9.51
C MET A 415 3.76 -9.30 -10.67
N LYS A 416 3.01 -8.81 -11.66
CA LYS A 416 2.81 -9.50 -12.93
C LYS A 416 4.09 -9.55 -13.77
N GLY A 417 4.92 -8.52 -13.66
CA GLY A 417 6.16 -8.34 -14.42
C GLY A 417 6.44 -6.86 -14.69
N TYR A 418 7.50 -6.60 -15.44
CA TYR A 418 7.80 -5.26 -15.96
C TYR A 418 7.09 -5.04 -17.30
N VAL A 419 6.48 -3.87 -17.49
CA VAL A 419 5.73 -3.54 -18.71
C VAL A 419 6.67 -3.51 -19.92
N GLY A 420 6.45 -4.42 -20.86
CA GLY A 420 7.20 -4.50 -22.12
C GLY A 420 8.65 -4.95 -21.98
N ASP A 421 9.02 -5.55 -20.85
CA ASP A 421 10.39 -6.00 -20.55
C ASP A 421 10.37 -7.43 -19.97
N ASP A 422 10.10 -8.40 -20.85
CA ASP A 422 10.03 -9.82 -20.49
C ASP A 422 11.39 -10.38 -20.03
N GLU A 423 12.50 -9.83 -20.54
CA GLU A 423 13.86 -10.22 -20.14
C GLU A 423 14.13 -9.82 -18.69
N ALA A 424 13.89 -8.55 -18.33
CA ALA A 424 14.03 -8.11 -16.94
C ALA A 424 13.06 -8.84 -16.02
N THR A 425 11.86 -9.18 -16.52
CA THR A 425 10.87 -9.95 -15.78
C THR A 425 11.41 -11.34 -15.45
N ALA A 426 11.87 -12.10 -16.45
CA ALA A 426 12.42 -13.45 -16.25
C ALA A 426 13.72 -13.46 -15.42
N ALA A 427 14.51 -12.38 -15.48
CA ALA A 427 15.69 -12.23 -14.63
C ALA A 427 15.33 -12.05 -13.15
N THR A 428 14.21 -11.37 -12.87
CA THR A 428 13.79 -10.93 -11.53
C THR A 428 12.79 -11.88 -10.88
N VAL A 429 11.91 -12.49 -11.67
CA VAL A 429 10.92 -13.49 -11.23
C VAL A 429 11.17 -14.76 -12.04
N ASP A 430 11.51 -15.84 -11.35
CA ASP A 430 11.80 -17.12 -12.04
C ASP A 430 10.52 -17.84 -12.49
N SER A 431 10.70 -18.95 -13.20
CA SER A 431 9.60 -19.78 -13.72
C SER A 431 8.75 -20.45 -12.64
N GLU A 432 9.22 -20.53 -11.39
CA GLU A 432 8.45 -21.05 -10.26
C GLU A 432 7.72 -19.94 -9.47
N GLY A 433 7.82 -18.69 -9.93
CA GLY A 433 7.21 -17.51 -9.32
C GLY A 433 8.00 -16.91 -8.16
N TRP A 434 9.29 -17.22 -7.99
CA TRP A 434 10.13 -16.59 -6.99
C TRP A 434 10.64 -15.24 -7.48
N LEU A 435 10.25 -14.18 -6.77
CA LEU A 435 10.81 -12.85 -6.90
C LEU A 435 12.15 -12.79 -6.16
N LYS A 436 13.23 -12.55 -6.91
CA LYS A 436 14.58 -12.29 -6.41
C LYS A 436 14.68 -10.83 -5.98
N THR A 437 14.89 -10.59 -4.69
CA THR A 437 14.79 -9.23 -4.16
C THR A 437 16.07 -8.40 -4.31
N GLY A 438 17.22 -9.03 -4.60
CA GLY A 438 18.52 -8.37 -4.59
C GLY A 438 19.01 -7.96 -3.19
N ASN A 439 18.31 -8.34 -2.12
CA ASN A 439 18.68 -8.01 -0.75
C ASN A 439 19.14 -9.25 0.02
N CYS A 440 20.31 -9.14 0.65
CA CYS A 440 20.90 -10.23 1.43
C CYS A 440 20.60 -10.09 2.92
N LEU A 441 19.92 -11.09 3.49
CA LEU A 441 19.58 -11.18 4.92
C LEU A 441 19.83 -12.61 5.47
N PRO A 442 20.01 -12.75 6.80
CA PRO A 442 20.21 -14.04 7.47
C PRO A 442 18.93 -14.86 7.66
#